data_AF-A0A3C1SBE5-F1
#
_entry.id   AF-A0A3C1SBE5-F1
#
_cell.length_a   1.000
_cell.length_b   1.000
_cell.length_c   1.000
_cell.angle_alpha   90.00
_cell.angle_beta   90.00
_cell.angle_gamma   90.00
#
_symmetry.space_group_name_H-M   'P 1'
#
loop_
_entity.id
_entity.type
_entity.pdbx_description
1 polymer ?
#
loop_
_entity_poly.entity_id
_entity_poly.type
_entity_poly.pdbx_seq_one_letter_code
_entity_poly.pdbx_strand_id
1 'polypeptide(L)'
;MKLSFLISILWLIFAMICYAEERQIGFIEDFSLSKNRPDVLKQLIPGTEDYYFYHALDAQHRKDFDTVHQLTGQWIKQHGYTERLKQITHRQALLEYGKNPKKSLEYIRQELDLRFDHQKEVTGPKSDIPSALNSELISFSALQQQAFSRYENLDGIEDAGLDMLKSDELDPVRRRDFLRRLQRPDMSNLAKIIIDDLKYKDSGGFGSFPIHYQLLKSQLDECRKLMPDLADNSNFVRAYLSKLLPG
;
A
#
# COMPACT_ATOMS: atom_id res chain seq x y z
N MET A 1 31.66 70.47 -12.40
CA MET A 1 30.90 70.02 -13.60
C MET A 1 31.08 68.54 -13.98
N LYS A 2 31.70 67.68 -13.15
CA LYS A 2 31.97 66.27 -13.51
C LYS A 2 31.21 65.22 -12.69
N LEU A 3 30.75 65.55 -11.47
CA LEU A 3 30.10 64.58 -10.58
C LEU A 3 28.59 64.44 -10.86
N SER A 4 27.86 65.54 -11.05
CA SER A 4 26.43 65.50 -11.38
C SER A 4 26.12 64.84 -12.72
N PHE A 5 27.03 64.96 -13.70
CA PHE A 5 26.87 64.31 -15.01
C PHE A 5 27.08 62.78 -14.92
N LEU A 6 28.01 62.33 -14.06
CA LEU A 6 28.24 60.90 -13.81
C LEU A 6 27.06 60.25 -13.08
N ILE A 7 26.47 60.96 -12.11
CA ILE A 7 25.29 60.50 -11.37
C ILE A 7 24.05 60.40 -12.28
N SER A 8 23.84 61.36 -13.19
CA SER A 8 22.77 61.27 -14.18
C SER A 8 22.96 60.10 -15.16
N ILE A 9 24.18 59.81 -15.60
CA ILE A 9 24.46 58.63 -16.46
C ILE A 9 24.22 57.33 -15.69
N LEU A 10 24.61 57.25 -14.41
CA LEU A 10 24.39 56.09 -13.56
C LEU A 10 22.88 55.84 -13.31
N TRP A 11 22.09 56.91 -13.14
CA TRP A 11 20.62 56.81 -13.03
C TRP A 11 19.96 56.37 -14.35
N LEU A 12 20.49 56.78 -15.50
CA LEU A 12 19.96 56.40 -16.81
C LEU A 12 20.26 54.93 -17.14
N ILE A 13 21.42 54.43 -16.74
CA ILE A 13 21.79 53.01 -16.85
C ILE A 13 20.95 52.16 -15.88
N PHE A 14 20.76 52.62 -14.64
CA PHE A 14 19.92 51.92 -13.66
C PHE A 14 18.44 51.85 -14.11
N ALA A 15 17.91 52.92 -14.68
CA ALA A 15 16.57 52.93 -15.26
C ALA A 15 16.44 51.93 -16.44
N MET A 16 17.43 51.86 -17.34
CA MET A 16 17.42 50.87 -18.43
C MET A 16 17.42 49.41 -17.93
N ILE A 17 18.12 49.13 -16.82
CA ILE A 17 18.17 47.77 -16.24
C ILE A 17 16.82 47.41 -15.61
N CYS A 18 16.17 48.32 -14.89
CA CYS A 18 14.83 48.08 -14.31
C CYS A 18 13.74 47.90 -15.38
N TYR A 19 13.79 48.64 -16.49
CA TYR A 19 12.83 48.49 -17.60
C TYR A 19 12.96 47.14 -18.34
N ALA A 20 14.12 46.48 -18.28
CA ALA A 20 14.32 45.19 -18.92
C ALA A 20 13.66 44.03 -18.13
N GLU A 21 13.72 44.07 -16.79
CA GLU A 21 13.07 43.06 -15.95
C GLU A 21 11.54 43.18 -15.96
N GLU A 22 10.99 44.40 -15.98
CA GLU A 22 9.54 44.63 -16.02
C GLU A 22 8.91 44.10 -17.33
N ARG A 23 9.61 44.20 -18.47
CA ARG A 23 9.17 43.59 -19.73
C ARG A 23 9.19 42.06 -19.70
N GLN A 24 10.17 41.45 -19.02
CA GLN A 24 10.25 40.00 -18.90
C GLN A 24 9.09 39.45 -18.07
N ILE A 25 8.70 40.15 -16.99
CA ILE A 25 7.55 39.79 -16.16
C ILE A 25 6.26 39.90 -16.98
N GLY A 26 6.05 41.02 -17.69
CA GLY A 26 4.85 41.22 -18.52
C GLY A 26 4.70 40.18 -19.63
N PHE A 27 5.80 39.82 -20.32
CA PHE A 27 5.76 38.80 -21.35
C PHE A 27 5.36 37.41 -20.81
N ILE A 28 5.91 36.99 -19.66
CA ILE A 28 5.62 35.69 -19.05
C ILE A 28 4.15 35.59 -18.62
N GLU A 29 3.62 36.66 -18.04
CA GLU A 29 2.21 36.75 -17.65
C GLU A 29 1.31 36.65 -18.87
N ASP A 30 1.57 37.46 -19.91
CA ASP A 30 0.83 37.43 -21.16
C ASP A 30 0.89 36.04 -21.81
N PHE A 31 2.06 35.41 -21.87
CA PHE A 31 2.21 34.07 -22.43
C PHE A 31 1.43 33.02 -21.63
N SER A 32 1.45 33.12 -20.30
CA SER A 32 0.77 32.18 -19.40
C SER A 32 -0.75 32.31 -19.49
N LEU A 33 -1.27 33.54 -19.46
CA LEU A 33 -2.69 33.87 -19.35
C LEU A 33 -3.42 34.08 -20.68
N SER A 34 -2.70 34.33 -21.78
CA SER A 34 -3.31 34.62 -23.08
C SER A 34 -4.09 33.43 -23.64
N LYS A 35 -5.26 33.73 -24.20
CA LYS A 35 -6.06 32.79 -24.99
C LYS A 35 -5.44 32.49 -26.36
N ASN A 36 -4.59 33.38 -26.87
CA ASN A 36 -3.89 33.24 -28.15
C ASN A 36 -2.38 33.46 -27.97
N ARG A 37 -1.68 32.42 -27.48
CA ARG A 37 -0.21 32.44 -27.29
C ARG A 37 0.58 32.75 -28.57
N PRO A 38 0.19 32.28 -29.77
CA PRO A 38 0.84 32.67 -31.02
C PRO A 38 1.01 34.17 -31.25
N ASP A 39 0.06 35.01 -30.80
CA ASP A 39 0.18 36.46 -30.96
C ASP A 39 1.20 37.07 -29.99
N VAL A 40 1.29 36.52 -28.77
CA VAL A 40 2.29 36.92 -27.76
C VAL A 40 3.70 36.57 -28.24
N LEU A 41 3.86 35.37 -28.83
CA LEU A 41 5.15 34.89 -29.33
C LEU A 41 5.76 35.80 -30.43
N LYS A 42 4.96 36.54 -31.19
CA LYS A 42 5.44 37.50 -32.21
C LYS A 42 6.28 38.64 -31.62
N GLN A 43 6.17 38.90 -30.31
CA GLN A 43 6.97 39.91 -29.61
C GLN A 43 8.42 39.47 -29.42
N LEU A 44 8.71 38.16 -29.54
CA LEU A 44 10.05 37.61 -29.38
C LEU A 44 10.88 37.81 -30.65
N ILE A 45 12.16 38.15 -30.46
CA ILE A 45 13.10 38.37 -31.56
C ILE A 45 13.54 37.01 -32.12
N PRO A 46 13.30 36.71 -33.42
CA PRO A 46 13.71 35.44 -34.02
C PRO A 46 15.20 35.16 -33.85
N GLY A 47 15.54 33.91 -33.52
CA GLY A 47 16.92 33.47 -33.31
C GLY A 47 17.49 33.79 -31.93
N THR A 48 16.75 34.46 -31.04
CA THR A 48 17.13 34.58 -29.63
C THR A 48 16.83 33.30 -28.84
N GLU A 49 17.48 33.13 -27.70
CA GLU A 49 17.20 32.00 -26.80
C GLU A 49 15.75 32.02 -26.28
N ASP A 50 15.21 33.20 -25.94
CA ASP A 50 13.80 33.37 -25.55
C ASP A 50 12.86 32.92 -26.65
N TYR A 51 13.13 33.30 -27.91
CA TYR A 51 12.36 32.85 -29.07
C TYR A 51 12.31 31.32 -29.13
N TYR A 52 13.46 30.64 -29.09
CA TYR A 52 13.48 29.18 -29.16
C TYR A 52 12.77 28.54 -27.97
N PHE A 53 13.00 29.04 -26.75
CA PHE A 53 12.43 28.47 -25.53
C PHE A 53 10.89 28.55 -25.52
N TYR A 54 10.31 29.74 -25.71
CA TYR A 54 8.86 29.92 -25.61
C TYR A 54 8.10 29.32 -26.81
N HIS A 55 8.70 29.33 -28.02
CA HIS A 55 8.11 28.62 -29.15
C HIS A 55 8.13 27.10 -28.95
N ALA A 56 9.21 26.53 -28.41
CA ALA A 56 9.27 25.11 -28.09
C ALA A 56 8.29 24.74 -26.96
N LEU A 57 8.18 25.59 -25.93
CA LEU A 57 7.25 25.39 -24.82
C LEU A 57 5.78 25.41 -25.28
N ASP A 58 5.40 26.35 -26.15
CA ASP A 58 4.07 26.39 -26.74
C ASP A 58 3.79 25.14 -27.61
N ALA A 59 4.76 24.72 -28.42
CA ALA A 59 4.65 23.49 -29.21
C ALA A 59 4.47 22.25 -28.31
N GLN A 60 5.17 22.17 -27.16
CA GLN A 60 4.96 21.14 -26.15
C GLN A 60 3.53 21.16 -25.59
N HIS A 61 2.96 22.32 -25.27
CA HIS A 61 1.58 22.43 -24.79
C HIS A 61 0.56 21.94 -25.82
N ARG A 62 0.83 22.19 -27.11
CA ARG A 62 0.01 21.70 -28.23
C ARG A 62 0.30 20.24 -28.63
N LYS A 63 1.29 19.60 -27.98
CA LYS A 63 1.80 18.26 -28.33
C LYS A 63 2.33 18.15 -29.77
N ASP A 64 2.78 19.26 -30.31
CA ASP A 64 3.41 19.36 -31.63
C ASP A 64 4.92 19.11 -31.50
N PHE A 65 5.25 17.84 -31.27
CA PHE A 65 6.61 17.43 -30.93
C PHE A 65 7.59 17.54 -32.11
N ASP A 66 7.10 17.41 -33.35
CA ASP A 66 7.95 17.55 -34.54
C ASP A 66 8.51 18.97 -34.65
N THR A 67 7.68 19.98 -34.35
CA THR A 67 8.13 21.38 -34.26
C THR A 67 9.14 21.59 -33.15
N VAL A 68 9.00 20.93 -31.99
CA VAL A 68 9.98 20.99 -30.90
C VAL A 68 11.34 20.46 -31.35
N HIS A 69 11.38 19.33 -32.05
CA HIS A 69 12.62 18.75 -32.59
C HIS A 69 13.30 19.66 -33.61
N GLN A 70 12.52 20.32 -34.48
CA GLN A 70 13.05 21.29 -35.43
C GLN A 70 13.64 22.51 -34.73
N LEU A 71 12.90 23.11 -33.78
CA LEU A 71 13.33 24.29 -33.04
C LEU A 71 14.58 24.02 -32.20
N THR A 72 14.61 22.91 -31.45
CA THR A 72 15.78 22.53 -30.64
C THR A 72 17.01 22.24 -31.51
N GLY A 73 16.84 21.61 -32.68
CA GLY A 73 17.93 21.40 -33.63
C GLY A 73 18.51 22.70 -34.20
N GLN A 74 17.67 23.70 -34.47
CA GLN A 74 18.15 25.03 -34.88
C GLN A 74 18.80 25.79 -33.72
N TRP A 75 18.21 25.71 -32.53
CA TRP A 75 18.72 26.32 -31.31
C TRP A 75 20.13 25.83 -31.00
N ILE A 76 20.37 24.51 -31.02
CA ILE A 76 21.71 23.93 -30.80
C ILE A 76 22.74 24.48 -31.79
N LYS A 77 22.37 24.65 -33.07
CA LYS A 77 23.28 25.19 -34.09
C LYS A 77 23.67 26.64 -33.84
N GLN A 78 22.78 27.43 -33.23
CA GLN A 78 23.00 28.87 -33.01
C GLN A 78 23.63 29.19 -31.66
N HIS A 79 23.17 28.52 -30.60
CA HIS A 79 23.55 28.85 -29.21
C HIS A 79 24.24 27.68 -28.48
N GLY A 80 24.38 26.53 -29.12
CA GLY A 80 24.93 25.33 -28.48
C GLY A 80 23.97 24.73 -27.46
N TYR A 81 24.54 23.98 -26.50
CA TYR A 81 23.78 23.36 -25.42
C TYR A 81 23.68 24.32 -24.24
N THR A 82 22.48 24.84 -23.97
CA THR A 82 22.20 25.77 -22.87
C THR A 82 21.32 25.11 -21.79
N GLU A 83 21.26 25.69 -20.59
CA GLU A 83 20.40 25.20 -19.51
C GLU A 83 18.91 25.26 -19.88
N ARG A 84 18.49 26.27 -20.64
CA ARG A 84 17.10 26.39 -21.11
C ARG A 84 16.77 25.34 -22.17
N LEU A 85 17.71 25.03 -23.06
CA LEU A 85 17.56 23.90 -23.98
C LEU A 85 17.40 22.60 -23.20
N LYS A 86 18.27 22.37 -22.20
CA LYS A 86 18.23 21.19 -21.34
C LYS A 86 16.86 21.04 -20.66
N GLN A 87 16.29 22.13 -20.14
CA GLN A 87 14.95 22.14 -19.58
C GLN A 87 13.88 21.69 -20.59
N ILE A 88 13.91 22.22 -21.82
CA ILE A 88 12.97 21.81 -22.88
C ILE A 88 13.17 20.34 -23.25
N THR A 89 14.41 19.86 -23.36
CA THR A 89 14.72 18.46 -23.66
C THR A 89 14.25 17.50 -22.56
N HIS A 90 14.43 17.86 -21.29
CA HIS A 90 13.90 17.08 -20.15
C HIS A 90 12.38 16.94 -20.22
N ARG A 91 11.69 18.07 -20.42
CA ARG A 91 10.23 18.08 -20.58
C ARG A 91 9.80 17.24 -21.77
N GLN A 92 10.51 17.34 -22.89
CA GLN A 92 10.20 16.59 -24.10
C GLN A 92 10.29 15.09 -23.89
N ALA A 93 11.34 14.61 -23.20
CA ALA A 93 11.50 13.19 -22.87
C ALA A 93 10.34 12.67 -22.01
N LEU A 94 9.86 13.46 -21.04
CA LEU A 94 8.70 13.08 -20.23
C LEU A 94 7.39 13.09 -21.02
N LEU A 95 7.17 14.09 -21.87
CA LEU A 95 5.96 14.22 -22.70
C LEU A 95 5.88 13.10 -23.76
N GLU A 96 7.00 12.65 -24.30
CA GLU A 96 7.08 11.56 -25.28
C GLU A 96 7.03 10.16 -24.65
N TYR A 97 7.01 10.05 -23.31
CA TYR A 97 7.04 8.76 -22.61
C TYR A 97 5.96 7.81 -23.12
N GLY A 98 4.72 8.27 -23.30
CA GLY A 98 3.62 7.44 -23.79
C GLY A 98 3.83 6.90 -25.21
N LYS A 99 4.60 7.59 -26.06
CA LYS A 99 4.89 7.18 -27.44
C LYS A 99 6.14 6.31 -27.53
N ASN A 100 7.17 6.63 -26.76
CA ASN A 100 8.43 5.86 -26.73
C ASN A 100 9.00 5.79 -25.31
N PRO A 101 8.51 4.86 -24.47
CA PRO A 101 8.98 4.70 -23.10
C PRO A 101 10.47 4.36 -23.05
N LYS A 102 10.96 3.52 -23.96
CA LYS A 102 12.37 3.07 -23.98
C LYS A 102 13.34 4.23 -24.17
N LYS A 103 13.09 5.10 -25.16
CA LYS A 103 13.93 6.27 -25.43
C LYS A 103 13.91 7.25 -24.25
N SER A 104 12.74 7.46 -23.66
CA SER A 104 12.56 8.39 -22.53
C SER A 104 13.27 7.89 -21.27
N LEU A 105 13.18 6.59 -20.96
CA LEU A 105 13.89 5.98 -19.84
C LEU A 105 15.40 5.92 -20.05
N GLU A 106 15.87 5.67 -21.28
CA GLU A 106 17.30 5.79 -21.62
C GLU A 106 17.80 7.19 -21.34
N TYR A 107 17.08 8.21 -21.80
CA TYR A 107 17.41 9.60 -21.55
C TYR A 107 17.47 9.92 -20.04
N ILE A 108 16.46 9.54 -19.26
CA ILE A 108 16.43 9.75 -17.81
C ILE A 108 17.59 9.02 -17.13
N ARG A 109 17.92 7.79 -17.55
CA ARG A 109 19.05 7.04 -17.00
C ARG A 109 20.36 7.77 -17.20
N GLN A 110 20.59 8.32 -18.40
CA GLN A 110 21.80 9.05 -18.75
C GLN A 110 21.89 10.39 -17.99
N GLU A 111 20.79 11.15 -17.91
CA GLU A 111 20.76 12.44 -17.22
C GLU A 111 20.94 12.32 -15.70
N LEU A 112 20.49 11.22 -15.11
CA LEU A 112 20.60 10.95 -13.67
C LEU A 112 21.78 10.04 -13.30
N ASP A 113 22.59 9.62 -14.27
CA ASP A 113 23.71 8.67 -14.10
C ASP A 113 23.31 7.38 -13.32
N LEU A 114 22.16 6.79 -13.69
CA LEU A 114 21.65 5.59 -13.02
C LEU A 114 22.32 4.33 -13.59
N ARG A 115 23.30 3.80 -12.86
CA ARG A 115 24.10 2.65 -13.31
C ARG A 115 23.48 1.28 -13.03
N PHE A 116 22.59 1.18 -12.03
CA PHE A 116 21.96 -0.07 -11.58
C PHE A 116 22.94 -1.24 -11.34
N ASP A 117 24.21 -0.93 -11.06
CA ASP A 117 25.31 -1.87 -10.90
C ASP A 117 25.57 -2.25 -9.43
N HIS A 118 24.62 -1.92 -8.54
CA HIS A 118 24.68 -2.28 -7.14
C HIS A 118 24.62 -3.81 -6.99
N GLN A 119 25.73 -4.38 -6.54
CA GLN A 119 25.80 -5.79 -6.18
C GLN A 119 25.77 -5.94 -4.67
N LYS A 120 25.31 -7.09 -4.19
CA LYS A 120 25.42 -7.45 -2.79
C LYS A 120 26.90 -7.54 -2.42
N GLU A 121 27.36 -6.67 -1.52
CA GLU A 121 28.66 -6.85 -0.88
C GLU A 121 28.60 -8.10 0.00
N VAL A 122 29.29 -9.16 -0.41
CA VAL A 122 29.43 -10.37 0.41
C VAL A 122 30.64 -10.20 1.31
N THR A 123 30.43 -9.52 2.44
CA THR A 123 31.42 -9.34 3.50
C THR A 123 31.35 -10.51 4.48
N GLY A 124 32.01 -11.62 4.16
CA GLY A 124 32.19 -12.75 5.10
C GLY A 124 32.27 -14.13 4.45
N PRO A 125 32.72 -15.16 5.21
CA PRO A 125 32.70 -16.54 4.75
C PRO A 125 31.26 -17.01 4.50
N LYS A 126 31.09 -17.87 3.50
CA LYS A 126 29.80 -18.49 3.17
C LYS A 126 29.30 -19.27 4.40
N SER A 127 28.15 -18.88 4.95
CA SER A 127 27.52 -19.59 6.07
C SER A 127 26.91 -20.89 5.57
N ASP A 128 27.20 -22.00 6.27
CA ASP A 128 26.58 -23.31 6.03
C ASP A 128 25.21 -23.45 6.74
N ILE A 129 24.74 -22.39 7.41
CA ILE A 129 23.42 -22.37 8.04
C ILE A 129 22.35 -22.24 6.95
N PRO A 130 21.24 -23.01 7.03
CA PRO A 130 20.12 -22.87 6.10
C PRO A 130 19.63 -21.43 6.03
N SER A 131 19.48 -20.91 4.81
CA SER A 131 18.94 -19.57 4.58
C SER A 131 17.42 -19.48 4.71
N ALA A 132 16.75 -20.62 4.93
CA ALA A 132 15.31 -20.72 5.09
C ALA A 132 14.96 -21.64 6.26
N LEU A 133 13.91 -21.27 6.99
CA LEU A 133 13.31 -22.10 8.03
C LEU A 133 12.48 -23.21 7.38
N ASN A 134 12.66 -24.46 7.82
CA ASN A 134 11.80 -25.56 7.36
C ASN A 134 10.36 -25.33 7.85
N SER A 135 9.44 -25.08 6.90
CA SER A 135 8.02 -24.83 7.18
C SER A 135 7.31 -26.00 7.85
N GLU A 136 7.80 -27.23 7.68
CA GLU A 136 7.20 -28.43 8.29
C GLU A 136 7.32 -28.40 9.82
N LEU A 137 8.42 -27.85 10.36
CA LEU A 137 8.68 -27.76 11.80
C LEU A 137 7.78 -26.74 12.50
N ILE A 138 7.30 -25.74 11.76
CA ILE A 138 6.42 -24.67 12.28
C ILE A 138 4.98 -24.82 11.79
N SER A 139 4.65 -25.94 11.16
CA SER A 139 3.27 -26.23 10.76
C SER A 139 2.39 -26.37 11.99
N PHE A 140 1.12 -25.96 11.90
CA PHE A 140 0.17 -26.08 13.02
C PHE A 140 0.09 -27.53 13.54
N SER A 141 0.09 -28.52 12.64
CA SER A 141 0.06 -29.93 13.01
C SER A 141 1.30 -30.35 13.82
N ALA A 142 2.50 -29.90 13.44
CA ALA A 142 3.73 -30.21 14.17
C ALA A 142 3.72 -29.56 15.56
N LEU A 143 3.31 -28.28 15.65
CA LEU A 143 3.20 -27.57 16.91
C LEU A 143 2.11 -28.14 17.82
N GLN A 144 0.97 -28.58 17.25
CA GLN A 144 -0.10 -29.24 17.98
C GLN A 144 0.38 -30.57 18.58
N GLN A 145 1.09 -31.40 17.80
CA GLN A 145 1.65 -32.65 18.31
C GLN A 145 2.66 -32.39 19.44
N GLN A 146 3.49 -31.37 19.29
CA GLN A 146 4.45 -30.99 20.33
C GLN A 146 3.73 -30.50 21.61
N ALA A 147 2.67 -29.70 21.48
CA ALA A 147 1.85 -29.26 22.60
C ALA A 147 1.18 -30.45 23.31
N PHE A 148 0.58 -31.37 22.55
CA PHE A 148 -0.07 -32.57 23.09
C PHE A 148 0.91 -33.55 23.73
N SER A 149 2.19 -33.53 23.32
CA SER A 149 3.24 -34.34 23.95
C SER A 149 3.70 -33.76 25.28
N ARG A 150 3.51 -32.46 25.51
CA ARG A 150 3.95 -31.75 26.71
C ARG A 150 2.82 -31.54 27.73
N TYR A 151 1.58 -31.43 27.25
CA TYR A 151 0.41 -31.12 28.06
C TYR A 151 -0.71 -32.13 27.82
N GLU A 152 -1.35 -32.56 28.91
CA GLU A 152 -2.54 -33.43 28.85
C GLU A 152 -3.79 -32.65 28.38
N ASN A 153 -3.86 -31.35 28.68
CA ASN A 153 -4.94 -30.44 28.30
C ASN A 153 -4.54 -29.56 27.09
N LEU A 154 -5.20 -28.40 26.91
CA LEU A 154 -4.92 -27.46 25.82
C LEU A 154 -4.08 -26.25 26.25
N ASP A 155 -3.38 -26.29 27.40
CA ASP A 155 -2.56 -25.16 27.88
C ASP A 155 -1.42 -24.79 26.90
N GLY A 156 -0.99 -25.73 26.06
CA GLY A 156 -0.02 -25.50 25.00
C GLY A 156 -0.58 -24.85 23.73
N ILE A 157 -1.88 -24.52 23.69
CA ILE A 157 -2.58 -23.94 22.53
C ILE A 157 -3.29 -22.67 22.99
N GLU A 158 -3.05 -21.55 22.30
CA GLU A 158 -3.74 -20.28 22.56
C GLU A 158 -5.20 -20.30 22.06
N ASP A 159 -6.03 -19.36 22.53
CA ASP A 159 -7.45 -19.32 22.16
C ASP A 159 -7.67 -19.20 20.64
N ALA A 160 -6.81 -18.45 19.95
CA ALA A 160 -6.85 -18.31 18.49
C ALA A 160 -6.57 -19.64 17.74
N GLY A 161 -5.87 -20.58 18.38
CA GLY A 161 -5.57 -21.89 17.82
C GLY A 161 -6.70 -22.91 18.01
N LEU A 162 -7.71 -22.61 18.84
CA LEU A 162 -8.81 -23.53 19.11
C LEU A 162 -9.65 -23.80 17.85
N ASP A 163 -9.85 -22.79 17.00
CA ASP A 163 -10.61 -22.91 15.74
C ASP A 163 -9.94 -23.83 14.72
N MET A 164 -8.63 -24.05 14.85
CA MET A 164 -7.86 -24.92 13.97
C MET A 164 -7.86 -26.38 14.44
N LEU A 165 -8.33 -26.65 15.65
CA LEU A 165 -8.38 -28.01 16.20
C LEU A 165 -9.48 -28.84 15.56
N LYS A 166 -9.15 -30.10 15.29
CA LYS A 166 -10.16 -31.12 14.98
C LYS A 166 -10.87 -31.53 16.26
N SER A 167 -11.91 -30.80 16.61
CA SER A 167 -12.66 -30.96 17.86
C SER A 167 -13.26 -32.36 18.07
N ASP A 168 -13.55 -33.10 17.00
CA ASP A 168 -14.04 -34.49 17.06
C ASP A 168 -12.99 -35.52 17.53
N GLU A 169 -11.71 -35.21 17.38
CA GLU A 169 -10.60 -36.12 17.71
C GLU A 169 -10.03 -35.87 19.12
N LEU A 170 -10.58 -34.90 19.86
CA LEU A 170 -10.12 -34.56 21.21
C LEU A 170 -10.51 -35.63 22.22
N ASP A 171 -9.53 -36.05 23.02
CA ASP A 171 -9.75 -36.89 24.20
C ASP A 171 -10.57 -36.15 25.27
N PRO A 172 -11.13 -36.86 26.28
CA PRO A 172 -12.01 -36.25 27.26
C PRO A 172 -11.43 -35.06 28.03
N VAL A 173 -10.13 -35.08 28.36
CA VAL A 173 -9.48 -34.01 29.13
C VAL A 173 -9.34 -32.76 28.26
N ARG A 174 -8.86 -32.92 27.02
CA ARG A 174 -8.75 -31.81 26.06
C ARG A 174 -10.09 -31.27 25.61
N ARG A 175 -11.08 -32.13 25.41
CA ARG A 175 -12.46 -31.73 25.06
C ARG A 175 -13.07 -30.84 26.13
N ARG A 176 -12.84 -31.16 27.39
CA ARG A 176 -13.33 -30.36 28.50
C ARG A 176 -12.70 -28.98 28.55
N ASP A 177 -11.38 -28.93 28.39
CA ASP A 177 -10.66 -27.66 28.34
C ASP A 177 -11.06 -26.81 27.13
N PHE A 178 -11.27 -27.47 25.99
CA PHE A 178 -11.81 -26.85 24.79
C PHE A 178 -13.16 -26.19 25.05
N LEU A 179 -14.14 -26.92 25.59
CA LEU A 179 -15.48 -26.40 25.92
C LEU A 179 -15.45 -25.29 26.97
N ARG A 180 -14.49 -25.35 27.91
CA ARG A 180 -14.28 -24.32 28.93
C ARG A 180 -13.83 -22.99 28.33
N ARG A 181 -12.98 -23.04 27.30
CA ARG A 181 -12.35 -21.85 26.69
C ARG A 181 -13.14 -21.29 25.51
N LEU A 182 -13.93 -22.11 24.84
CA LEU A 182 -14.71 -21.72 23.67
C LEU A 182 -15.70 -20.59 23.96
N GLN A 183 -15.62 -19.52 23.17
CA GLN A 183 -16.45 -18.31 23.32
C GLN A 183 -17.54 -18.15 22.27
N ARG A 184 -17.56 -19.00 21.23
CA ARG A 184 -18.45 -18.86 20.09
C ARG A 184 -19.05 -20.21 19.71
N PRO A 185 -20.36 -20.27 19.44
CA PRO A 185 -21.05 -21.51 19.06
C PRO A 185 -21.12 -21.67 17.53
N ASP A 186 -20.03 -21.46 16.80
CA ASP A 186 -19.98 -21.42 15.33
C ASP A 186 -19.67 -22.78 14.67
N MET A 187 -19.41 -23.82 15.46
CA MET A 187 -19.18 -25.17 14.96
C MET A 187 -20.48 -25.97 14.80
N SER A 188 -20.60 -26.69 13.68
CA SER A 188 -21.75 -27.55 13.38
C SER A 188 -21.83 -28.78 14.28
N ASN A 189 -20.69 -29.36 14.66
CA ASN A 189 -20.61 -30.55 15.51
C ASN A 189 -20.62 -30.25 17.03
N LEU A 190 -20.82 -28.99 17.43
CA LEU A 190 -20.73 -28.56 18.84
C LEU A 190 -21.71 -29.31 19.75
N ALA A 191 -22.93 -29.57 19.29
CA ALA A 191 -23.93 -30.32 20.07
C ALA A 191 -23.40 -31.70 20.44
N LYS A 192 -22.83 -32.43 19.48
CA LYS A 192 -22.23 -33.75 19.70
C LYS A 192 -21.09 -33.69 20.71
N ILE A 193 -20.17 -32.73 20.57
CA ILE A 193 -19.02 -32.56 21.47
C ILE A 193 -19.49 -32.34 22.92
N ILE A 194 -20.50 -31.49 23.12
CA ILE A 194 -21.07 -31.23 24.44
C ILE A 194 -21.69 -32.50 25.00
N ILE A 195 -22.51 -33.21 24.22
CA ILE A 195 -23.12 -34.47 24.68
C ILE A 195 -22.05 -35.50 25.04
N ASP A 196 -20.97 -35.60 24.28
CA ASP A 196 -19.90 -36.55 24.56
C ASP A 196 -19.10 -36.17 25.82
N ASP A 197 -18.94 -34.89 26.17
CA ASP A 197 -18.42 -34.46 27.50
C ASP A 197 -19.44 -34.73 28.61
N LEU A 198 -20.74 -34.50 28.37
CA LEU A 198 -21.80 -34.74 29.37
C LEU A 198 -21.93 -36.21 29.76
N LYS A 199 -21.68 -37.13 28.82
CA LYS A 199 -21.65 -38.58 29.09
C LYS A 199 -20.40 -39.03 29.84
N TYR A 200 -19.38 -38.18 29.96
CA TYR A 200 -18.16 -38.53 30.67
C TYR A 200 -18.40 -38.55 32.18
N LYS A 201 -17.81 -39.54 32.86
CA LYS A 201 -18.03 -39.80 34.30
C LYS A 201 -17.82 -38.59 35.21
N ASP A 202 -16.85 -37.73 34.86
CA ASP A 202 -16.48 -36.57 35.68
C ASP A 202 -17.16 -35.29 35.19
N SER A 203 -18.23 -35.39 34.40
CA SER A 203 -18.97 -34.23 33.90
C SER A 203 -19.61 -33.43 35.03
N GLY A 204 -19.45 -32.11 34.99
CA GLY A 204 -20.19 -31.19 35.86
C GLY A 204 -21.66 -31.00 35.44
N GLY A 205 -22.07 -31.59 34.31
CA GLY A 205 -23.40 -31.43 33.75
C GLY A 205 -23.59 -30.15 32.92
N PHE A 206 -24.77 -30.04 32.29
CA PHE A 206 -25.12 -28.89 31.46
C PHE A 206 -25.20 -27.61 32.31
N GLY A 207 -24.58 -26.54 31.81
CA GLY A 207 -24.37 -25.28 32.54
C GLY A 207 -22.99 -25.11 33.19
N SER A 208 -22.13 -26.14 33.19
CA SER A 208 -20.78 -26.02 33.77
C SER A 208 -19.82 -25.11 32.99
N PHE A 209 -20.02 -24.98 31.68
CA PHE A 209 -19.20 -24.13 30.81
C PHE A 209 -20.00 -22.96 30.24
N PRO A 210 -19.37 -21.79 30.04
CA PRO A 210 -20.04 -20.61 29.46
C PRO A 210 -20.70 -20.89 28.11
N ILE A 211 -20.06 -21.72 27.27
CA ILE A 211 -20.55 -22.06 25.93
C ILE A 211 -21.95 -22.68 25.93
N HIS A 212 -22.34 -23.40 27.01
CA HIS A 212 -23.66 -24.03 27.12
C HIS A 212 -24.81 -23.02 26.99
N TYR A 213 -24.62 -21.78 27.46
CA TYR A 213 -25.63 -20.73 27.41
C TYR A 213 -25.59 -19.92 26.09
N GLN A 214 -24.54 -20.08 25.31
CA GLN A 214 -24.36 -19.36 24.05
C GLN A 214 -24.92 -20.14 22.85
N LEU A 215 -25.15 -21.44 22.98
CA LEU A 215 -25.66 -22.31 21.91
C LEU A 215 -26.83 -21.73 21.12
N LEU A 216 -26.81 -21.98 19.81
CA LEU A 216 -27.90 -21.64 18.91
C LEU A 216 -29.11 -22.54 19.16
N LYS A 217 -30.31 -22.06 18.81
CA LYS A 217 -31.55 -22.85 18.95
C LYS A 217 -31.45 -24.20 18.21
N SER A 218 -30.88 -24.21 17.01
CA SER A 218 -30.67 -25.44 16.23
C SER A 218 -29.74 -26.45 16.95
N GLN A 219 -28.67 -25.97 17.57
CA GLN A 219 -27.75 -26.80 18.34
C GLN A 219 -28.41 -27.32 19.63
N LEU A 220 -29.22 -26.51 20.31
CA LEU A 220 -29.99 -26.97 21.47
C LEU A 220 -31.05 -28.02 21.08
N ASP A 221 -31.73 -27.82 19.94
CA ASP A 221 -32.64 -28.81 19.37
C ASP A 221 -31.92 -30.14 19.07
N GLU A 222 -30.67 -30.09 18.63
CA GLU A 222 -29.81 -31.27 18.42
C GLU A 222 -29.38 -31.92 19.74
N CYS A 223 -28.94 -31.14 20.74
CA CYS A 223 -28.64 -31.65 22.09
C CYS A 223 -29.82 -32.42 22.66
N ARG A 224 -31.05 -31.89 22.54
CA ARG A 224 -32.27 -32.57 23.02
C ARG A 224 -32.55 -33.87 22.28
N LYS A 225 -32.22 -33.97 20.99
CA LYS A 225 -32.36 -35.22 20.22
C LYS A 225 -31.32 -36.27 20.65
N LEU A 226 -30.09 -35.84 20.91
CA LEU A 226 -28.98 -36.72 21.28
C LEU A 226 -29.04 -37.18 22.75
N MET A 227 -29.61 -36.38 23.64
CA MET A 227 -29.80 -36.67 25.06
C MET A 227 -31.14 -36.10 25.55
N PRO A 228 -32.25 -36.87 25.43
CA PRO A 228 -33.59 -36.41 25.83
C PRO A 228 -33.70 -35.96 27.29
N ASP A 229 -32.93 -36.58 28.19
CA ASP A 229 -32.89 -36.30 29.63
C ASP A 229 -32.49 -34.84 29.96
N LEU A 230 -31.90 -34.12 29.00
CA LEU A 230 -31.62 -32.68 29.16
C LEU A 230 -32.88 -31.84 29.32
N ALA A 231 -34.05 -32.34 28.91
CA ALA A 231 -35.32 -31.66 29.12
C ALA A 231 -35.63 -31.43 30.61
N ASP A 232 -35.13 -32.29 31.50
CA ASP A 232 -35.33 -32.18 32.95
C ASP A 232 -34.25 -31.30 33.62
N ASN A 233 -33.21 -30.91 32.88
CA ASN A 233 -32.14 -30.07 33.40
C ASN A 233 -32.55 -28.58 33.38
N SER A 234 -32.66 -27.99 34.56
CA SER A 234 -33.08 -26.58 34.72
C SER A 234 -32.18 -25.56 34.01
N ASN A 235 -30.86 -25.83 33.91
CA ASN A 235 -29.93 -24.97 33.17
C ASN A 235 -30.17 -25.07 31.66
N PHE A 236 -30.42 -26.27 31.15
CA PHE A 236 -30.74 -26.49 29.74
C PHE A 236 -32.05 -25.81 29.35
N VAL A 237 -33.11 -26.00 30.15
CA VAL A 237 -34.40 -25.34 29.93
C VAL A 237 -34.24 -23.82 29.91
N ARG A 238 -33.47 -23.26 30.83
CA ARG A 238 -33.19 -21.80 30.87
C ARG A 238 -32.47 -21.32 29.61
N ALA A 239 -31.43 -22.04 29.18
CA ALA A 239 -30.71 -21.72 27.95
C ALA A 239 -31.66 -21.79 26.73
N TYR A 240 -32.53 -22.82 26.66
CA TYR A 240 -33.51 -22.99 25.60
C TYR A 240 -34.53 -21.86 25.55
N LEU A 241 -35.16 -21.53 26.68
CA LEU A 241 -36.14 -20.44 26.78
C LEU A 241 -35.54 -19.09 26.37
N SER A 242 -34.27 -18.83 26.71
CA SER A 242 -33.59 -17.59 26.30
C SER A 242 -33.55 -17.37 24.79
N LYS A 243 -33.61 -18.44 23.98
CA LYS A 243 -33.61 -18.37 22.51
C LYS A 243 -35.01 -18.33 21.89
N LEU A 244 -36.05 -18.56 22.69
CA LEU A 244 -37.45 -18.47 22.25
C LEU A 244 -38.09 -17.12 22.56
N LEU A 245 -37.51 -16.36 23.49
CA LEU A 245 -37.99 -15.04 23.83
C LEU A 245 -37.87 -14.12 22.61
N PRO A 246 -38.94 -13.40 22.23
CA PRO A 246 -38.86 -12.36 21.21
C PRO A 246 -38.05 -11.19 21.77
N GLY A 247 -36.83 -11.01 21.25
CA GLY A 247 -35.88 -9.97 21.65
C GLY A 247 -34.58 -10.09 20.88
#